data_AF-A0A936M7M9-F1
#
_entry.id   AF-A0A936M7M9-F1
#
_cell.length_a   1.000
_cell.length_b   1.000
_cell.length_c   1.000
_cell.angle_alpha   90.00
_cell.angle_beta   90.00
_cell.angle_gamma   90.00
#
_symmetry.space_group_name_H-M   'P 1'
#
loop_
_entity.id
_entity.type
_entity.pdbx_description
1 polymer ?
#
loop_
_entity_poly.entity_id
_entity_poly.type
_entity_poly.pdbx_seq_one_letter_code
_entity_poly.pdbx_strand_id
1 'polypeptide(L)'
;MKPSFSIVLQKAERQNRNSLMQKAFLANRIAKTVKGFSRKNSYTVKAKALNAIIEKFPNEVEIRQDAALPEMVVVSVIQTRFGLHAPRIALEAYC
;
A
#
# COMPACT_ATOMS: atom_id res chain seq x y z
N MET A 1 17.10 -20.39 22.95
CA MET A 1 18.01 -19.32 22.49
C MET A 1 17.17 -18.10 22.16
N LYS A 2 17.46 -16.91 22.74
CA LYS A 2 16.68 -15.69 22.45
C LYS A 2 17.08 -15.13 21.07
N PRO A 3 16.14 -14.69 20.23
CA PRO A 3 16.48 -14.05 18.96
C PRO A 3 17.30 -12.79 19.21
N SER A 4 18.22 -12.46 18.30
CA SER A 4 18.94 -11.20 18.34
C SER A 4 17.97 -10.03 18.12
N PHE A 5 18.34 -8.84 18.60
CA PHE A 5 17.59 -7.61 18.37
C PHE A 5 17.34 -7.36 16.87
N SER A 6 18.33 -7.64 16.02
CA SER A 6 18.22 -7.53 14.57
C SER A 6 17.12 -8.41 13.97
N ILE A 7 16.96 -9.65 14.46
CA ILE A 7 15.90 -10.56 14.02
C ILE A 7 14.52 -10.03 14.43
N VAL A 8 14.41 -9.48 15.64
CA VAL A 8 13.16 -8.88 16.12
C VAL A 8 12.78 -7.66 15.28
N LEU A 9 13.74 -6.79 14.97
CA LEU A 9 13.51 -5.60 14.16
C LEU A 9 13.03 -5.96 12.74
N GLN A 10 13.71 -6.90 12.07
CA GLN A 10 13.29 -7.37 10.74
C GLN A 10 11.88 -7.97 10.75
N LYS A 11 11.52 -8.69 11.81
CA LYS A 11 10.17 -9.25 11.95
C LYS A 11 9.13 -8.12 12.10
N ALA A 12 9.42 -7.12 12.92
CA ALA A 12 8.55 -5.97 13.13
C ALA A 12 8.36 -5.16 11.83
N GLU A 13 9.42 -4.95 11.05
CA GLU A 13 9.35 -4.28 9.74
C GLU A 13 8.41 -5.00 8.78
N ARG A 14 8.57 -6.32 8.61
CA ARG A 14 7.68 -7.11 7.77
C ARG A 14 6.23 -7.06 8.24
N GLN A 15 6.00 -7.12 9.55
CA GLN A 15 4.66 -7.01 10.14
C GLN A 15 4.04 -5.64 9.86
N ASN A 16 4.80 -4.56 10.02
CA ASN A 16 4.36 -3.19 9.74
C ASN A 16 3.99 -3.01 8.27
N ARG A 17 4.84 -3.46 7.34
CA ARG A 17 4.57 -3.45 5.90
C ARG A 17 3.27 -4.19 5.58
N ASN A 18 3.11 -5.42 6.09
CA ASN A 18 1.92 -6.23 5.85
C ASN A 18 0.66 -5.57 6.42
N SER A 19 0.75 -4.95 7.60
CA SER A 19 -0.35 -4.22 8.22
C SER A 19 -0.79 -3.01 7.39
N LEU A 20 0.16 -2.26 6.82
CA LEU A 20 -0.15 -1.15 5.92
C LEU A 20 -0.86 -1.62 4.64
N MET A 21 -0.40 -2.73 4.03
CA MET A 21 -1.11 -3.31 2.87
C MET A 21 -2.53 -3.73 3.24
N GLN A 22 -2.71 -4.44 4.36
CA GLN A 22 -4.03 -4.84 4.83
C GLN A 22 -4.94 -3.64 5.08
N LYS A 23 -4.40 -2.56 5.65
CA LYS A 23 -5.12 -1.30 5.85
C LYS A 23 -5.57 -0.70 4.52
N ALA A 24 -4.70 -0.68 3.51
CA ALA A 24 -5.04 -0.22 2.17
C ALA A 24 -6.14 -1.07 1.54
N PHE A 25 -6.07 -2.41 1.67
CA PHE A 25 -7.09 -3.34 1.17
C PHE A 25 -8.45 -3.12 1.85
N LEU A 26 -8.46 -3.03 3.18
CA LEU A 26 -9.69 -2.82 3.93
C LEU A 26 -10.33 -1.48 3.58
N ALA A 27 -9.54 -0.41 3.49
CA ALA A 27 -10.00 0.90 3.09
C ALA A 27 -10.60 0.88 1.68
N ASN A 28 -9.95 0.21 0.72
CA ASN A 28 -10.49 0.01 -0.62
C ASN A 28 -11.82 -0.77 -0.61
N ARG A 29 -11.91 -1.82 0.21
CA ARG A 29 -13.14 -2.61 0.38
C ARG A 29 -14.28 -1.76 0.92
N ILE A 30 -14.02 -0.97 1.95
CA ILE A 30 -15.02 -0.05 2.53
C ILE A 30 -15.43 1.01 1.51
N ALA A 31 -14.49 1.61 0.79
CA ALA A 31 -14.78 2.63 -0.22
C ALA A 31 -15.76 2.13 -1.30
N LYS A 32 -15.67 0.84 -1.65
CA LYS A 32 -16.57 0.18 -2.60
C LYS A 32 -17.98 -0.06 -2.05
N THR A 33 -18.16 -0.18 -0.73
CA THR A 33 -19.47 -0.43 -0.09
C THR A 33 -20.19 0.84 0.33
N VAL A 34 -19.47 1.90 0.69
CA VAL A 34 -20.06 3.17 1.15
C VAL A 34 -20.17 4.19 0.01
N LYS A 35 -20.89 5.29 0.24
CA LYS A 35 -21.07 6.40 -0.72
C LYS A 35 -20.66 7.75 -0.10
N GLY A 36 -20.61 8.80 -0.94
CA GLY A 36 -20.39 10.18 -0.51
C GLY A 36 -19.07 10.42 0.22
N PHE A 37 -19.11 11.20 1.29
CA PHE A 37 -17.94 11.60 2.07
C PHE A 37 -17.17 10.41 2.65
N SER A 38 -17.88 9.40 3.15
CA SER A 38 -17.25 8.19 3.68
C SER A 38 -16.42 7.45 2.64
N ARG A 39 -16.91 7.38 1.38
CA ARG A 39 -16.17 6.77 0.27
C ARG A 39 -14.87 7.53 0.00
N LYS A 40 -14.97 8.86 -0.07
CA LYS A 40 -13.80 9.73 -0.27
C LYS A 40 -12.76 9.51 0.83
N ASN A 41 -13.18 9.50 2.09
CA ASN A 41 -12.29 9.28 3.22
C ASN A 41 -11.62 7.90 3.18
N SER A 42 -12.37 6.85 2.86
CA SER A 42 -11.80 5.51 2.71
C SER A 42 -10.76 5.46 1.58
N TYR A 43 -11.00 6.12 0.43
CA TYR A 43 -9.97 6.24 -0.60
C TYR A 43 -8.75 7.06 -0.16
N THR A 44 -8.93 8.12 0.62
CA THR A 44 -7.82 8.86 1.21
C THR A 44 -6.99 7.98 2.14
N VAL A 45 -7.62 7.16 2.98
CA VAL A 45 -6.92 6.22 3.87
C VAL A 45 -6.15 5.17 3.07
N LYS A 46 -6.76 4.64 1.99
CA LYS A 46 -6.07 3.73 1.05
C LYS A 46 -4.83 4.39 0.48
N ALA A 47 -4.94 5.61 -0.07
CA ALA A 47 -3.83 6.33 -0.68
C ALA A 47 -2.71 6.59 0.33
N LYS A 48 -3.03 7.09 1.54
CA LYS A 48 -2.04 7.31 2.61
C LYS A 48 -1.31 6.02 3.00
N ALA A 49 -2.02 4.90 3.07
CA ALA A 49 -1.41 3.62 3.40
C ALA A 49 -0.44 3.16 2.30
N LEU A 50 -0.82 3.29 1.02
CA LEU A 50 0.06 2.96 -0.11
C LEU A 50 1.30 3.85 -0.14
N ASN A 51 1.14 5.16 0.03
CA ASN A 51 2.27 6.10 0.07
C ASN A 51 3.24 5.76 1.19
N ALA A 52 2.74 5.45 2.40
CA ALA A 52 3.59 5.07 3.51
C ALA A 52 4.36 3.75 3.27
N ILE A 53 3.83 2.84 2.45
CA ILE A 53 4.51 1.59 2.10
C ILE A 53 5.63 1.85 1.10
N ILE A 54 5.37 2.68 0.09
CA ILE A 54 6.37 3.09 -0.91
C ILE A 54 7.52 3.84 -0.24
N GLU A 55 7.19 4.80 0.63
CA GLU A 55 8.18 5.63 1.33
C GLU A 55 9.06 4.81 2.27
N LYS A 56 8.47 3.88 3.04
CA LYS A 56 9.19 3.16 4.10
C LYS A 56 9.83 1.85 3.63
N PHE A 57 9.30 1.24 2.57
CA PHE A 57 9.74 -0.07 2.08
C PHE A 57 9.92 -0.08 0.55
N PRO A 58 10.66 0.89 -0.05
CA PRO A 58 10.73 1.04 -1.50
C PRO A 58 11.27 -0.22 -2.21
N ASN A 59 12.23 -0.91 -1.60
CA ASN A 59 12.84 -2.13 -2.14
C ASN A 59 11.94 -3.38 -2.06
N GLU A 60 10.80 -3.28 -1.37
CA GLU A 60 9.86 -4.39 -1.19
C GLU A 60 8.54 -4.16 -1.93
N VAL A 61 8.46 -3.09 -2.71
CA VAL A 61 7.27 -2.65 -3.43
C VAL A 61 7.56 -2.60 -4.92
N GLU A 62 6.59 -3.03 -5.69
CA GLU A 62 6.56 -2.91 -7.14
C GLU A 62 5.45 -1.93 -7.51
N ILE A 63 5.80 -0.94 -8.33
CA ILE A 63 4.85 0.01 -8.92
C ILE A 63 4.81 -0.28 -10.41
N ARG A 64 3.66 -0.73 -10.91
CA ARG A 64 3.44 -1.02 -12.33
C ARG A 64 2.41 -0.07 -12.89
N GLN A 65 2.66 0.45 -14.09
CA GLN A 65 1.65 1.21 -14.80
C GLN A 65 0.48 0.29 -15.20
N ASP A 66 -0.75 0.77 -15.04
CA ASP A 66 -1.91 0.05 -15.55
C ASP A 66 -2.06 0.32 -17.06
N ALA A 67 -2.04 -0.74 -17.86
CA ALA A 67 -2.13 -0.63 -19.32
C ALA A 67 -3.52 -0.16 -19.80
N ALA A 68 -4.57 -0.43 -19.03
CA ALA A 68 -5.93 -0.01 -19.36
C ALA A 68 -6.29 1.38 -18.81
N LEU A 69 -5.61 1.82 -17.75
CA LEU A 69 -5.84 3.10 -17.08
C LEU A 69 -4.51 3.87 -16.94
N PRO A 70 -4.09 4.65 -17.97
CA PRO A 70 -2.78 5.29 -18.01
C PRO A 70 -2.49 6.25 -16.85
N GLU A 71 -3.52 6.82 -16.25
CA GLU A 71 -3.48 7.71 -15.09
C GLU A 71 -3.37 6.96 -13.75
N MET A 72 -3.43 5.63 -13.78
CA MET A 72 -3.38 4.76 -12.62
C MET A 72 -2.14 3.87 -12.64
N VAL A 73 -1.69 3.52 -11.45
CA VAL A 73 -0.62 2.54 -11.24
C VAL A 73 -1.09 1.52 -10.21
N VAL A 74 -0.55 0.31 -10.31
CA VAL A 74 -0.78 -0.78 -9.37
C VAL A 74 0.41 -0.84 -8.43
N VAL A 75 0.13 -0.67 -7.14
CA VAL A 75 1.12 -0.81 -6.07
C VAL A 75 0.96 -2.19 -5.45
N SER A 76 2.01 -3.01 -5.49
CA SER A 76 2.04 -4.34 -4.87
C SER A 76 3.30 -4.53 -4.03
N VAL A 77 3.20 -5.27 -2.93
CA VAL A 77 4.40 -5.76 -2.24
C VAL A 77 4.92 -6.98 -3.00
N ILE A 78 6.22 -7.04 -3.28
CA ILE A 78 6.86 -8.07 -4.14
C ILE A 78 6.51 -9.50 -3.68
N GLN A 79 6.37 -9.71 -2.37
CA GLN A 79 6.01 -11.01 -1.77
C GLN A 79 4.52 -11.36 -1.86
N THR A 80 3.68 -10.49 -2.41
CA THR A 80 2.22 -10.63 -2.46
C THR A 80 1.73 -10.67 -3.91
N ARG A 81 0.73 -11.52 -4.18
CA ARG A 81 0.11 -11.63 -5.52
C ARG A 81 -0.92 -10.54 -5.83
N PHE A 82 -1.13 -9.60 -4.91
CA PHE A 82 -2.23 -8.64 -4.99
C PHE A 82 -1.68 -7.22 -4.94
N GLY A 83 -2.14 -6.40 -5.89
CA GLY A 83 -1.85 -4.97 -5.92
C GLY A 83 -3.11 -4.13 -5.77
N LEU A 84 -2.93 -2.86 -5.45
CA LEU A 84 -3.99 -1.88 -5.36
C LEU A 84 -3.71 -0.71 -6.29
N HIS A 85 -4.74 -0.34 -7.06
CA HIS A 85 -4.67 0.87 -7.89
C HIS A 85 -4.52 2.13 -7.05
N ALA A 86 -3.60 2.99 -7.43
CA ALA A 86 -3.45 4.35 -6.96
C ALA A 86 -3.38 5.30 -8.17
N PRO A 87 -3.89 6.54 -8.05
CA PRO A 87 -3.64 7.55 -9.06
C PRO A 87 -2.13 7.80 -9.18
N ARG A 88 -1.61 7.87 -10.41
CA ARG A 88 -0.18 8.15 -10.67
C ARG A 88 0.28 9.43 -9.98
N ILE A 89 -0.52 10.49 -10.06
CA ILE A 89 -0.26 11.78 -9.40
C ILE A 89 -0.12 11.67 -7.87
N ALA A 90 -0.77 10.67 -7.25
CA ALA A 90 -0.66 10.46 -5.81
C ALA A 90 0.70 9.88 -5.39
N LEU A 91 1.50 9.39 -6.35
CA LEU A 91 2.78 8.72 -6.14
C LEU A 91 3.98 9.45 -6.78
N GLU A 92 3.81 10.62 -7.38
CA GLU A 92 4.87 11.35 -8.12
C GLU A 92 6.10 11.73 -7.28
N ALA A 93 6.02 11.68 -5.95
CA ALA A 93 7.19 11.87 -5.09
C ALA A 93 8.16 10.65 -5.07
N TYR A 94 7.80 9.53 -5.71
CA TYR A 94 8.49 8.24 -5.57
C TYR A 94 8.67 7.44 -6.87
N CYS A 95 8.23 7.99 -8.02
CA CYS A 95 8.42 7.42 -9.36
C CYS A 95 9.34 8.34 -10.16
#